data_AF-A0A2M7CQ58-F1
#
_entry.id   AF-A0A2M7CQ58-F1
#
_cell.length_a   1.000
_cell.length_b   1.000
_cell.length_c   1.000
_cell.angle_alpha   90.00
_cell.angle_beta   90.00
_cell.angle_gamma   90.00
#
_symmetry.space_group_name_H-M   'P 1'
#
loop_
_entity.id
_entity.type
_entity.pdbx_description
1 polymer ?
#
loop_
_entity_poly.entity_id
_entity_poly.type
_entity_poly.pdbx_seq_one_letter_code
_entity_poly.pdbx_strand_id
1 'polypeptide(L)'
;KNSGVLRLITIASYLEKEVPGNDDRRIVAGIIEKRLKIGMPIQIDATVLYNKCSGRFSECPLLVKSDFKKDSPYNTYTRLGLTPTPISNPSLDAIKAVIEKKDSGYWFYLSDPKTKKTIFSENLEKHNINRAKYLLNNK
;
A
#
# COMPACT_ATOMS: atom_id res chain seq x y z
N LYS A 1 -17.31 -9.78 12.06
CA LYS A 1 -16.48 -10.53 11.08
C LYS A 1 -16.56 -9.80 9.75
N ASN A 2 -15.50 -9.12 9.31
CA ASN A 2 -15.47 -8.59 7.94
C ASN A 2 -15.58 -9.78 6.98
N SER A 3 -16.60 -9.77 6.12
CA SER A 3 -16.82 -10.81 5.13
C SER A 3 -15.57 -10.98 4.26
N GLY A 4 -15.29 -12.20 3.78
CA GLY A 4 -14.15 -12.45 2.89
C GLY A 4 -14.14 -11.53 1.67
N VAL A 5 -15.33 -11.16 1.19
CA VAL A 5 -15.54 -10.20 0.10
C VAL A 5 -15.05 -8.80 0.47
N LEU A 6 -15.47 -8.26 1.62
CA LEU A 6 -15.05 -6.92 2.04
C LEU A 6 -13.53 -6.83 2.17
N ARG A 7 -12.91 -7.85 2.77
CA ARG A 7 -11.46 -7.94 2.90
C ARG A 7 -10.76 -7.88 1.53
N LEU A 8 -11.24 -8.67 0.59
CA LEU A 8 -10.70 -8.73 -0.77
C LEU A 8 -10.80 -7.37 -1.47
N ILE A 9 -11.97 -6.72 -1.41
CA ILE A 9 -12.17 -5.40 -2.02
C ILE A 9 -11.31 -4.33 -1.33
N THR A 10 -11.14 -4.39 -0.01
CA THR A 10 -10.29 -3.45 0.72
C THR A 10 -8.83 -3.58 0.26
N ILE A 11 -8.27 -4.79 0.19
CA ILE A 11 -6.90 -4.98 -0.32
C ILE A 11 -6.78 -4.51 -1.77
N ALA A 12 -7.73 -4.86 -2.63
CA ALA A 12 -7.73 -4.44 -4.03
C ALA A 12 -7.76 -2.91 -4.16
N SER A 13 -8.49 -2.20 -3.29
CA SER A 13 -8.54 -0.74 -3.29
C SER A 13 -7.22 -0.06 -2.93
N TYR A 14 -6.34 -0.76 -2.20
CA TYR A 14 -4.98 -0.29 -1.93
C TYR A 14 -4.10 -0.46 -3.17
N LEU A 15 -4.14 -1.66 -3.78
CA LEU A 15 -3.37 -1.98 -4.98
C LEU A 15 -3.69 -1.02 -6.13
N GLU A 16 -4.96 -0.67 -6.29
CA GLU A 16 -5.44 0.28 -7.30
C GLU A 16 -4.73 1.65 -7.18
N LYS A 17 -4.43 2.10 -5.96
CA LYS A 17 -3.81 3.41 -5.70
C LYS A 17 -2.30 3.38 -5.61
N GLU A 18 -1.71 2.24 -5.27
CA GLU A 18 -0.27 2.12 -4.96
C GLU A 18 0.57 1.57 -6.11
N VAL A 19 0.01 0.62 -6.87
CA VAL A 19 0.80 -0.25 -7.74
C VAL A 19 0.25 -0.20 -9.18
N PRO A 20 1.01 0.34 -10.14
CA PRO A 20 0.55 0.46 -11.51
C PRO A 20 0.59 -0.87 -12.29
N GLY A 21 1.57 -1.74 -12.02
CA GLY A 21 1.78 -2.98 -12.79
C GLY A 21 0.96 -4.17 -12.27
N ASN A 22 0.33 -4.92 -13.19
CA ASN A 22 -0.52 -6.06 -12.81
C ASN A 22 0.23 -7.22 -12.14
N ASP A 23 1.43 -7.56 -12.60
CA ASP A 23 2.25 -8.58 -11.91
C ASP A 23 2.79 -8.09 -10.56
N ASP A 24 3.17 -6.81 -10.47
CA ASP A 24 3.59 -6.21 -9.22
C ASP A 24 2.47 -6.22 -8.19
N ARG A 25 1.21 -5.96 -8.61
CA ARG A 25 0.02 -6.02 -7.74
C ARG A 25 -0.12 -7.39 -7.08
N ARG A 26 0.13 -8.49 -7.80
CA ARG A 26 0.07 -9.85 -7.24
C ARG A 26 1.12 -10.06 -6.15
N ILE A 27 2.34 -9.53 -6.35
CA ILE A 27 3.42 -9.60 -5.35
C ILE A 27 3.06 -8.75 -4.13
N VAL A 28 2.61 -7.50 -4.35
CA VAL A 28 2.22 -6.59 -3.26
C VAL A 28 1.02 -7.14 -2.48
N ALA A 29 0.05 -7.78 -3.13
CA ALA A 29 -1.03 -8.50 -2.45
C ALA A 29 -0.48 -9.58 -1.51
N GLY A 30 0.51 -10.37 -1.96
CA GLY A 30 1.22 -11.34 -1.13
C GLY A 30 1.93 -10.71 0.06
N ILE A 31 2.57 -9.54 -0.13
CA ILE A 31 3.21 -8.78 0.95
C ILE A 31 2.17 -8.34 1.99
N ILE A 32 1.06 -7.74 1.58
CA ILE A 32 -0.01 -7.26 2.47
C ILE A 32 -0.56 -8.42 3.30
N GLU A 33 -0.85 -9.54 2.65
CA GLU A 33 -1.36 -10.77 3.29
C GLU A 33 -0.38 -11.32 4.33
N LYS A 34 0.90 -11.39 3.95
CA LYS A 34 1.96 -11.85 4.84
C LYS A 34 2.12 -10.93 6.05
N ARG A 35 2.08 -9.60 5.86
CA ARG A 35 2.13 -8.62 6.95
C ARG A 35 0.94 -8.76 7.90
N LEU A 36 -0.27 -8.89 7.35
CA LEU A 36 -1.50 -9.12 8.13
C LEU A 36 -1.41 -10.40 8.98
N LYS A 37 -0.89 -11.49 8.40
CA LYS A 37 -0.75 -12.78 9.09
C LYS A 37 0.15 -12.70 10.33
N ILE A 38 1.19 -11.87 10.29
CA ILE A 38 2.15 -11.72 11.40
C ILE A 38 1.89 -10.50 12.29
N GLY A 39 0.80 -9.75 12.06
CA GLY A 39 0.50 -8.54 12.82
C GLY A 39 1.47 -7.37 12.54
N MET A 40 2.08 -7.31 11.36
CA MET A 40 2.89 -6.17 10.93
C MET A 40 1.99 -5.06 10.34
N PRO A 41 2.25 -3.77 10.64
CA PRO A 41 1.55 -2.65 10.00
C PRO A 41 1.66 -2.70 8.47
N ILE A 42 0.58 -2.38 7.75
CA ILE A 42 0.57 -2.46 6.28
C ILE A 42 1.31 -1.28 5.65
N GLN A 43 1.26 -0.09 6.26
CA GLN A 43 2.01 1.11 5.86
C GLN A 43 1.79 1.52 4.39
N ILE A 44 0.54 1.84 4.05
CA ILE A 44 0.09 2.28 2.72
C ILE A 44 -0.12 3.79 2.71
N ASP A 45 0.60 4.51 1.86
CA ASP A 45 0.51 5.98 1.76
C ASP A 45 -0.88 6.44 1.33
N ALA A 46 -1.50 5.75 0.38
CA ALA A 46 -2.84 6.04 -0.10
C ALA A 46 -3.90 5.99 1.01
N THR A 47 -3.70 5.18 2.06
CA THR A 47 -4.63 5.12 3.20
C THR A 47 -4.53 6.36 4.10
N VAL A 48 -3.32 6.90 4.27
CA VAL A 48 -3.09 8.17 4.98
C VAL A 48 -3.64 9.33 4.17
N LEU A 49 -3.42 9.31 2.85
CA LEU A 49 -3.93 10.31 1.92
C LEU A 49 -5.46 10.33 1.89
N TYR A 50 -6.09 9.15 1.85
CA TYR A 50 -7.55 8.99 1.92
C TYR A 50 -8.12 9.68 3.17
N ASN A 51 -7.49 9.46 4.33
CA ASN A 51 -7.90 10.12 5.56
C ASN A 51 -7.69 11.64 5.51
N LYS A 52 -6.51 12.08 5.07
CA LYS A 52 -6.14 13.50 5.01
C LYS A 52 -7.12 14.32 4.17
N CYS A 53 -7.60 13.74 3.08
CA CYS A 53 -8.45 14.43 2.11
C CYS A 53 -9.89 13.93 2.10
N SER A 54 -10.34 13.31 3.19
CA SER A 54 -11.74 12.88 3.37
C SER A 54 -12.26 12.07 2.18
N GLY A 55 -11.43 11.15 1.70
CA GLY A 55 -11.71 10.24 0.59
C GLY A 55 -11.48 10.80 -0.81
N ARG A 56 -11.07 12.05 -0.96
CA ARG A 56 -10.79 12.68 -2.26
C ARG A 56 -9.29 12.65 -2.56
N PHE A 57 -8.91 11.96 -3.63
CA PHE A 57 -7.50 11.90 -4.06
C PHE A 57 -7.11 13.09 -4.95
N SER A 58 -8.06 13.64 -5.72
CA SER A 58 -7.85 14.83 -6.54
C SER A 58 -7.60 16.04 -5.64
N GLU A 59 -6.64 16.88 -6.03
CA GLU A 59 -6.32 18.15 -5.34
C GLU A 59 -5.84 17.97 -3.88
N CYS A 60 -5.50 16.75 -3.49
CA CYS A 60 -5.03 16.45 -2.15
C CYS A 60 -3.56 16.91 -1.99
N PRO A 61 -3.21 17.69 -0.95
CA PRO A 61 -1.83 18.09 -0.70
C PRO A 61 -0.92 16.90 -0.45
N LEU A 62 0.33 16.99 -0.93
CA LEU A 62 1.36 15.97 -0.71
C LEU A 62 1.48 15.59 0.76
N LEU A 63 1.73 14.31 1.03
CA LEU A 63 1.95 13.81 2.38
C LEU A 63 3.23 14.41 2.96
N VAL A 64 3.16 14.84 4.21
CA VAL A 64 4.29 15.30 5.01
C VAL A 64 4.55 14.32 6.16
N LYS A 65 5.76 14.39 6.76
CA LYS A 65 6.18 13.45 7.81
C LYS A 65 5.20 13.36 8.99
N SER A 66 4.51 14.45 9.32
CA SER A 66 3.52 14.48 10.41
C SER A 66 2.24 13.70 10.08
N ASP A 67 1.86 13.58 8.81
CA ASP A 67 0.65 12.88 8.39
C ASP A 67 0.72 11.39 8.78
N PHE A 68 1.89 10.76 8.63
CA PHE A 68 2.12 9.36 8.98
C PHE A 68 2.02 9.06 10.47
N LYS A 69 2.17 10.08 11.34
CA LYS A 69 2.12 9.94 12.80
C LYS A 69 0.73 10.23 13.38
N LYS A 70 -0.16 10.87 12.60
CA LYS A 70 -1.50 11.23 13.06
C LYS A 70 -2.38 9.99 13.07
N ASP A 71 -2.81 9.55 14.25
CA ASP A 71 -3.65 8.37 14.35
C ASP A 71 -5.03 8.59 13.69
N SER A 72 -5.50 7.55 13.01
CA SER A 72 -6.78 7.50 12.30
C SER A 72 -7.15 6.04 12.05
N PRO A 73 -8.45 5.70 11.96
CA PRO A 73 -8.89 4.36 11.53
C PRO A 73 -8.32 3.92 10.18
N TYR A 74 -7.96 4.86 9.30
CA TYR A 74 -7.38 4.58 7.99
C TYR A 74 -5.85 4.67 7.98
N ASN A 75 -5.20 5.13 9.05
CA ASN A 75 -3.75 5.22 9.06
C ASN A 75 -3.12 3.85 9.34
N THR A 76 -2.74 3.15 8.28
CA THR A 76 -2.09 1.82 8.35
C THR A 76 -0.63 1.87 8.82
N TYR A 77 -0.10 3.05 9.19
CA TYR A 77 1.16 3.19 9.91
C TYR A 77 0.98 3.14 11.43
N THR A 78 -0.13 3.66 11.95
CA THR A 78 -0.41 3.70 13.39
C THR A 78 -1.31 2.55 13.85
N ARG A 79 -2.04 1.92 12.93
CA ARG A 79 -2.98 0.83 13.23
C ARG A 79 -2.65 -0.45 12.48
N LEU A 80 -2.81 -1.57 13.19
CA LEU A 80 -2.72 -2.91 12.62
C LEU A 80 -4.01 -3.31 11.94
N GLY A 81 -3.90 -4.21 10.96
CA GLY A 81 -5.04 -4.71 10.21
C GLY A 81 -5.43 -3.82 9.03
N LEU A 82 -6.61 -4.09 8.48
CA LEU A 82 -7.17 -3.37 7.35
C LEU A 82 -7.92 -2.12 7.81
N THR A 83 -8.08 -1.15 6.90
CA THR A 83 -8.95 0.00 7.11
C THR A 83 -10.41 -0.44 7.23
N PRO A 84 -11.29 0.36 7.88
CA PRO A 84 -12.69 0.01 8.07
C PRO A 84 -13.44 -0.22 6.75
N THR A 85 -13.09 0.53 5.70
CA THR A 85 -13.65 0.41 4.35
C THR A 85 -12.55 0.44 3.29
N PRO A 86 -12.85 0.01 2.05
CA PRO A 86 -12.01 0.29 0.90
C PRO A 86 -11.76 1.80 0.77
N ILE A 87 -10.58 2.16 0.26
CA ILE A 87 -10.19 3.58 0.04
C ILE A 87 -10.46 4.04 -1.39
N SER A 88 -10.87 3.14 -2.28
CA SER A 88 -11.15 3.44 -3.68
C SER A 88 -12.08 2.38 -4.29
N ASN A 89 -12.56 2.63 -5.50
CA ASN A 89 -13.23 1.62 -6.31
C ASN A 89 -12.18 0.86 -7.15
N PRO A 90 -11.83 -0.40 -6.81
CA PRO A 90 -10.78 -1.12 -7.51
C PRO A 90 -11.22 -1.62 -8.87
N SER A 91 -10.27 -1.68 -9.81
CA SER A 91 -10.46 -2.35 -11.10
C SER A 91 -10.58 -3.87 -10.93
N LEU A 92 -11.10 -4.53 -11.97
CA LEU A 92 -11.12 -5.99 -12.03
C LEU A 92 -9.70 -6.58 -11.94
N ASP A 93 -8.71 -5.91 -12.49
CA ASP A 93 -7.31 -6.35 -12.44
C ASP A 93 -6.75 -6.30 -11.02
N ALA A 94 -7.04 -5.24 -10.26
CA ALA A 94 -6.67 -5.16 -8.85
C ALA A 94 -7.35 -6.26 -8.03
N ILE A 95 -8.62 -6.55 -8.30
CA ILE A 95 -9.36 -7.66 -7.66
C ILE A 95 -8.71 -9.01 -7.98
N LYS A 96 -8.45 -9.29 -9.26
CA LYS A 96 -7.78 -10.53 -9.71
C LYS A 96 -6.41 -10.67 -9.06
N ALA A 97 -5.65 -9.58 -8.92
CA ALA A 97 -4.34 -9.62 -8.29
C ALA A 97 -4.37 -10.05 -6.82
N VAL A 98 -5.45 -9.74 -6.07
CA VAL A 98 -5.63 -10.22 -4.70
C VAL A 98 -5.93 -11.72 -4.66
N ILE A 99 -6.77 -12.19 -5.58
CA ILE A 99 -7.14 -13.62 -5.70
C ILE A 99 -5.92 -14.44 -6.11
N GLU A 100 -5.18 -13.98 -7.11
CA GLU A 100 -4.02 -14.63 -7.73
C GLU A 100 -2.69 -14.13 -7.16
N LYS A 101 -2.69 -13.70 -5.89
CA LYS A 101 -1.50 -13.18 -5.23
C LYS A 101 -0.31 -14.15 -5.32
N LYS A 102 0.89 -13.60 -5.42
CA LYS A 102 2.14 -14.34 -5.49
C LYS A 102 2.88 -14.25 -4.17
N ASP A 103 3.25 -15.40 -3.62
CA ASP A 103 4.17 -15.45 -2.49
C ASP A 103 5.57 -15.01 -2.93
N SER A 104 6.27 -14.31 -2.05
CA SER A 104 7.64 -13.86 -2.30
C SER A 104 8.42 -13.64 -1.00
N GLY A 105 9.75 -13.61 -1.13
CA GLY A 105 10.65 -13.22 -0.05
C GLY A 105 10.59 -11.73 0.33
N TYR A 106 9.86 -10.91 -0.45
CA TYR A 106 9.81 -9.47 -0.24
C TYR A 106 8.90 -9.09 0.92
N TRP A 107 9.33 -8.09 1.68
CA TRP A 107 8.55 -7.53 2.79
C TRP A 107 8.19 -6.08 2.55
N PHE A 108 8.92 -5.38 1.68
CA PHE A 108 8.78 -3.96 1.42
C PHE A 108 8.76 -3.71 -0.08
N TYR A 109 8.16 -2.60 -0.47
CA TYR A 109 8.13 -2.11 -1.83
C TYR A 109 8.05 -0.58 -1.85
N LEU A 110 8.46 0.03 -2.95
CA LEU A 110 8.21 1.44 -3.25
C LEU A 110 7.99 1.62 -4.75
N SER A 111 7.25 2.66 -5.12
CA SER A 111 7.07 3.02 -6.53
C SER A 111 8.07 4.11 -6.90
N ASP A 112 8.89 3.87 -7.93
CA ASP A 112 9.78 4.90 -8.46
C ASP A 112 8.94 5.97 -9.18
N PRO A 113 8.94 7.24 -8.71
CA PRO A 113 8.14 8.28 -9.31
C PRO A 113 8.52 8.58 -10.76
N LYS A 114 9.78 8.33 -11.16
CA LYS A 114 10.32 8.56 -12.50
C LYS A 114 9.90 7.46 -13.48
N THR A 115 10.25 6.21 -13.17
CA THR A 115 10.03 5.09 -14.10
C THR A 115 8.69 4.38 -13.91
N LYS A 116 7.95 4.70 -12.84
CA LYS A 116 6.73 4.00 -12.39
C LYS A 116 6.92 2.52 -12.07
N LYS A 117 8.16 2.05 -11.98
CA LYS A 117 8.47 0.66 -11.60
C LYS A 117 8.33 0.47 -10.10
N THR A 118 7.84 -0.70 -9.71
CA THR A 118 7.83 -1.14 -8.31
C THR A 118 9.20 -1.72 -7.96
N ILE A 119 9.81 -1.25 -6.88
CA ILE A 119 11.09 -1.73 -6.38
C ILE A 119 10.84 -2.51 -5.09
N PHE A 120 11.11 -3.81 -5.13
CA PHE A 120 10.89 -4.72 -4.00
C PHE A 120 12.11 -4.86 -3.11
N SER A 121 11.91 -5.18 -1.83
CA SER A 121 13.00 -5.40 -0.87
C SER A 121 12.63 -6.46 0.17
N GLU A 122 13.59 -7.33 0.47
CA GLU A 122 13.43 -8.44 1.43
C GLU A 122 13.51 -7.98 2.89
N ASN A 123 14.18 -6.85 3.15
CA ASN A 123 14.36 -6.34 4.50
C ASN A 123 14.38 -4.81 4.53
N LEU A 124 14.32 -4.26 5.75
CA LEU A 124 14.23 -2.83 5.98
C LEU A 124 15.49 -2.07 5.53
N GLU A 125 16.67 -2.67 5.68
CA GLU A 125 17.93 -2.07 5.24
C GLU A 125 17.96 -1.83 3.74
N LYS A 126 17.68 -2.88 2.94
CA LYS A 126 17.55 -2.79 1.48
C LYS A 126 16.48 -1.77 1.08
N HIS A 127 15.35 -1.76 1.78
CA HIS A 127 14.29 -0.80 1.53
C HIS A 127 14.75 0.65 1.76
N ASN A 128 15.48 0.92 2.85
CA ASN A 128 15.99 2.26 3.15
C ASN A 128 17.02 2.74 2.12
N ILE A 129 17.91 1.85 1.66
CA ILE A 129 18.84 2.14 0.56
C ILE A 129 18.08 2.51 -0.71
N ASN A 130 17.06 1.72 -1.07
CA ASN A 130 16.21 2.01 -2.23
C ASN A 130 15.44 3.33 -2.06
N ARG A 131 14.93 3.65 -0.86
CA ARG A 131 14.29 4.95 -0.61
C ARG A 131 15.26 6.11 -0.82
N ALA A 132 16.50 6.00 -0.36
CA ALA A 132 17.51 7.03 -0.61
C ALA A 132 17.78 7.20 -2.11
N LYS A 133 17.96 6.07 -2.82
CA LYS A 133 18.26 6.04 -4.25
C LYS A 133 17.15 6.58 -5.14
N TYR A 134 15.89 6.20 -4.88
CA TYR A 134 14.76 6.48 -5.78
C TYR A 134 13.85 7.62 -5.32
N LEU A 135 13.84 8.00 -4.04
CA LEU A 135 12.92 9.03 -3.52
C LEU A 135 13.61 10.29 -2.99
N LEU A 136 14.83 10.19 -2.45
CA LEU A 136 15.52 11.34 -1.84
C LEU A 136 16.46 12.05 -2.81
N ASN A 137 17.13 11.33 -3.71
CA ASN A 137 18.00 11.92 -4.75
C ASN A 137 17.24 12.56 -5.93
N ASN A 138 15.92 12.66 -5.82
CA ASN A 138 15.02 13.23 -6.84
C ASN A 138 14.38 14.55 -6.38
N LYS A 139 14.91 15.17 -5.32
CA LYS A 139 14.57 16.52 -4.87
C LYS A 139 15.69 17.50 -5.17
#